data_AF-M3G372-F1
#
_entry.id   AF-M3G372-F1
#
_cell.length_a   1.000
_cell.length_b   1.000
_cell.length_c   1.000
_cell.angle_alpha   90.00
_cell.angle_beta   90.00
_cell.angle_gamma   90.00
#
_symmetry.space_group_name_H-M   'P 1'
#
loop_
_entity.id
_entity.type
_entity.pdbx_description
1 polymer ?
#
loop_
_entity_poly.entity_id
_entity_poly.type
_entity_poly.pdbx_seq_one_letter_code
_entity_poly.pdbx_strand_id
1 'polypeptide(L)'
;MTTIKRYSEAFKRKVIDEIENGKYNQNQAMKNYGIQGSVTIRGWIKKYGKNHLIGKIVRVETENELSRLKEAEKRIRELEKALWTTSYRM
;
A
#
# COMPACT_ATOMS: atom_id res chain seq x y z
N MET A 1 6.13 -23.45 -15.46
CA MET A 1 6.84 -23.73 -14.18
C MET A 1 6.35 -22.76 -13.12
N THR A 2 5.69 -23.24 -12.07
CA THR A 2 5.28 -22.39 -10.93
C THR A 2 6.50 -22.15 -10.05
N THR A 3 7.06 -20.94 -10.11
CA THR A 3 8.22 -20.56 -9.31
C THR A 3 7.79 -20.43 -7.84
N ILE A 4 8.11 -21.44 -7.02
CA ILE A 4 7.77 -21.43 -5.60
C ILE A 4 8.73 -20.48 -4.87
N LYS A 5 8.30 -19.23 -4.66
CA LYS A 5 9.05 -18.29 -3.81
C LYS A 5 8.92 -18.69 -2.35
N ARG A 6 10.02 -19.12 -1.74
CA ARG A 6 10.10 -19.37 -0.30
C ARG A 6 10.57 -18.11 0.42
N TYR A 7 9.81 -17.69 1.42
CA TYR A 7 10.13 -16.55 2.28
C TYR A 7 10.54 -17.04 3.66
N SER A 8 11.62 -16.48 4.20
CA SER A 8 12.07 -16.74 5.57
C SER A 8 11.06 -16.24 6.59
N GLU A 9 11.04 -16.81 7.80
CA GLU A 9 10.11 -16.36 8.84
C GLU A 9 10.38 -14.93 9.30
N ALA A 10 11.65 -14.52 9.37
CA ALA A 10 12.03 -13.15 9.68
C ALA A 10 11.42 -12.15 8.68
N PHE A 11 11.45 -12.49 7.39
CA PHE A 11 10.84 -11.68 6.34
C PHE A 11 9.31 -11.59 6.52
N LYS A 12 8.65 -12.71 6.79
CA LYS A 12 7.19 -12.74 7.01
C LYS A 12 6.79 -11.86 8.20
N ARG A 13 7.55 -11.91 9.31
CA ARG A 13 7.31 -11.07 10.49
C ARG A 13 7.53 -9.59 10.16
N LYS A 14 8.61 -9.24 9.47
CA LYS A 14 8.90 -7.86 9.04
C LYS A 14 7.76 -7.28 8.19
N VAL A 15 7.27 -8.04 7.21
CA VAL A 15 6.14 -7.60 6.35
C VAL A 15 4.88 -7.38 7.18
N ILE A 16 4.57 -8.27 8.12
CA ILE A 16 3.39 -8.13 8.99
C ILE A 16 3.53 -6.92 9.93
N ASP A 17 4.71 -6.70 10.49
CA ASP A 17 4.99 -5.59 11.40
C ASP A 17 4.82 -4.23 10.69
N GLU A 18 5.28 -4.12 9.44
CA GLU A 18 5.05 -2.90 8.66
C GLU A 18 3.58 -2.70 8.25
N ILE A 19 2.82 -3.78 8.10
CA ILE A 19 1.36 -3.71 7.87
C ILE A 19 0.63 -3.29 9.16
N GLU A 20 1.06 -3.79 10.32
CA GLU A 20 0.48 -3.45 11.63
C GLU A 20 0.74 -2.00 12.02
N ASN A 21 1.95 -1.51 11.75
CA ASN A 21 2.33 -0.11 11.91
C ASN A 21 1.65 0.83 10.90
N GLY A 22 0.89 0.29 9.93
CA GLY A 22 0.18 1.08 8.92
C GLY A 22 1.08 1.67 7.84
N LYS A 23 2.34 1.24 7.76
CA LYS A 23 3.32 1.73 6.77
C LYS A 23 2.96 1.26 5.35
N TYR A 24 2.41 0.05 5.22
CA TYR A 24 1.95 -0.50 3.94
C TYR A 24 0.64 -1.27 4.10
N ASN A 25 -0.27 -1.15 3.12
CA ASN A 25 -1.42 -2.07 3.00
C ASN A 25 -1.01 -3.42 2.35
N GLN A 26 -1.81 -4.49 2.44
CA GLN A 26 -1.52 -5.80 1.83
C GLN A 26 -1.14 -5.71 0.35
N ASN A 27 -1.91 -4.93 -0.43
CA ASN A 27 -1.62 -4.70 -1.85
C ASN A 27 -0.35 -3.88 -2.08
N GLN A 28 -0.04 -2.93 -1.19
CA GLN A 28 1.19 -2.14 -1.28
C GLN A 28 2.40 -2.96 -0.89
N ALA A 29 2.32 -3.72 0.21
CA ALA A 29 3.35 -4.67 0.62
C ALA A 29 3.57 -5.72 -0.48
N MET A 30 2.52 -6.23 -1.11
CA MET A 30 2.62 -7.15 -2.24
C MET A 30 3.44 -6.55 -3.40
N LYS A 31 3.10 -5.32 -3.81
CA LYS A 31 3.81 -4.61 -4.90
C LYS A 31 5.26 -4.26 -4.50
N ASN A 32 5.46 -3.75 -3.30
CA ASN A 32 6.76 -3.29 -2.80
C ASN A 32 7.74 -4.45 -2.61
N TYR A 33 7.25 -5.58 -2.10
CA TYR A 33 8.07 -6.76 -1.81
C TYR A 33 8.06 -7.82 -2.93
N GLY A 34 7.35 -7.58 -4.03
CA GLY A 34 7.27 -8.51 -5.17
C GLY A 34 6.64 -9.87 -4.81
N ILE A 35 5.70 -9.87 -3.85
CA ILE A 35 4.99 -11.06 -3.40
C ILE A 35 3.90 -11.36 -4.42
N GLN A 36 3.72 -12.64 -4.78
CA GLN A 36 2.80 -13.05 -5.85
C GLN A 36 1.31 -12.78 -5.58
N GLY A 37 0.92 -12.55 -4.31
CA GLY A 37 -0.49 -12.34 -3.99
C GLY A 37 -0.73 -11.89 -2.56
N SER A 38 -1.78 -11.10 -2.38
CA SER A 38 -2.30 -10.67 -1.07
C SER A 38 -2.81 -11.85 -0.22
N VAL A 39 -3.24 -12.94 -0.87
CA VAL A 39 -3.65 -14.19 -0.20
C VAL A 39 -2.49 -14.81 0.59
N THR A 40 -1.26 -14.73 0.07
CA THR A 40 -0.06 -15.23 0.77
C THR A 40 0.17 -14.46 2.07
N ILE A 41 0.00 -13.13 2.02
CA ILE A 41 0.15 -12.25 3.18
C ILE A 41 -0.98 -12.50 4.19
N ARG A 42 -2.23 -12.67 3.73
CA ARG A 42 -3.36 -13.08 4.60
C ARG A 42 -3.09 -14.42 5.29
N GLY A 43 -2.52 -15.38 4.57
CA GLY A 43 -2.11 -16.67 5.13
C GLY A 43 -1.09 -16.50 6.25
N TRP A 44 -0.11 -15.60 6.09
CA TRP A 44 0.83 -15.28 7.16
C TRP A 44 0.12 -14.61 8.35
N ILE A 45 -0.69 -13.58 8.12
CA ILE A 45 -1.43 -12.88 9.18
C ILE A 45 -2.27 -13.85 10.02
N LYS A 46 -2.98 -14.78 9.37
CA LYS A 46 -3.75 -15.84 10.03
C LYS A 46 -2.86 -16.80 10.81
N LYS A 47 -1.71 -17.19 10.25
CA LYS A 47 -0.73 -18.06 10.92
C LYS A 47 -0.12 -17.40 12.17
N TYR A 48 0.12 -16.09 12.14
CA TYR A 48 0.65 -15.33 13.28
C TYR A 48 -0.44 -14.81 14.23
N GLY A 49 -1.71 -15.20 14.05
CA GLY A 49 -2.80 -14.84 14.95
C GLY A 49 -3.23 -13.37 14.90
N LYS A 50 -2.74 -12.58 13.93
CA LYS A 50 -3.06 -11.15 13.82
C LYS A 50 -4.35 -10.89 13.04
N ASN A 51 -5.40 -11.68 13.30
CA ASN A 51 -6.68 -11.57 12.60
C ASN A 51 -7.34 -10.18 12.74
N HIS A 52 -7.03 -9.46 13.82
CA HIS A 52 -7.47 -8.07 14.00
C HIS A 52 -6.96 -7.14 12.88
N LEU A 53 -5.81 -7.45 12.27
CA LEU A 53 -5.31 -6.71 11.11
C LEU A 53 -6.22 -6.92 9.91
N ILE A 54 -6.80 -8.11 9.71
CA ILE A 54 -7.68 -8.36 8.56
C ILE A 54 -8.93 -7.46 8.62
N GLY A 55 -9.52 -7.30 9.81
CA GLY A 55 -10.66 -6.40 10.02
C GLY A 55 -10.28 -4.91 9.93
N LYS A 56 -9.12 -4.53 10.48
CA LYS A 56 -8.61 -3.15 10.43
C LYS A 56 -8.20 -2.74 9.00
N ILE A 57 -7.69 -3.68 8.21
CA ILE A 57 -7.22 -3.46 6.83
C ILE A 57 -8.36 -3.05 5.90
N VAL A 58 -9.57 -3.59 6.04
CA VAL A 58 -10.73 -3.13 5.24
C VAL A 58 -10.97 -1.62 5.44
N ARG A 59 -10.75 -1.14 6.66
CA ARG A 59 -10.87 0.28 7.04
C ARG A 59 -9.70 1.13 6.53
N VAL A 60 -8.49 0.58 6.47
CA VAL A 60 -7.30 1.25 5.91
C VAL A 60 -7.34 1.31 4.38
N GLU A 61 -7.95 0.32 3.73
CA GLU A 61 -8.13 0.27 2.28
C GLU A 61 -9.01 1.43 1.78
N THR A 62 -10.02 1.83 2.57
CA THR A 62 -10.86 3.01 2.31
C THR A 62 -10.13 4.34 2.61
N GLU A 63 -9.26 4.38 3.62
CA GLU A 63 -8.58 5.62 4.03
C GLU A 63 -7.39 5.99 3.12
N ASN A 64 -6.71 5.01 2.52
CA ASN A 64 -5.58 5.28 1.62
C ASN A 64 -6.05 5.79 0.24
N GLU A 65 -7.25 5.43 -0.20
CA GLU A 65 -7.84 5.93 -1.45
C GLU A 65 -8.10 7.45 -1.35
N LEU A 66 -8.58 7.92 -0.19
CA LEU A 66 -8.72 9.35 0.13
C LEU A 66 -7.39 10.11 0.10
N SER A 67 -6.31 9.50 0.59
CA SER A 67 -4.98 10.13 0.58
C SER A 67 -4.45 10.31 -0.84
N ARG A 68 -4.64 9.30 -1.70
CA ARG A 68 -4.22 9.36 -3.11
C ARG A 68 -5.04 10.37 -3.92
N LEU A 69 -6.34 10.47 -3.64
CA LEU A 69 -7.21 11.47 -4.27
C LEU A 69 -6.75 12.89 -3.93
N LYS A 70 -6.47 13.16 -2.65
CA LYS A 70 -5.93 14.45 -2.19
C LYS A 70 -4.59 14.80 -2.83
N GLU A 71 -3.70 13.83 -2.97
CA GLU A 71 -2.38 14.07 -3.58
C GLU A 71 -2.48 14.32 -5.10
N ALA A 72 -3.42 13.63 -5.76
CA ALA A 72 -3.74 13.87 -7.16
C ALA A 72 -4.35 15.26 -7.38
N GLU A 73 -5.31 15.68 -6.55
CA GLU A 73 -5.89 17.03 -6.59
C GLU A 73 -4.83 18.12 -6.39
N LYS A 74 -3.90 17.91 -5.45
CA LYS A 74 -2.84 18.88 -5.19
C LYS A 74 -1.92 19.06 -6.41
N ARG A 75 -1.58 17.95 -7.08
CA ARG A 75 -0.78 17.98 -8.32
C ARG A 75 -1.48 18.69 -9.47
N ILE A 76 -2.78 18.45 -9.66
CA ILE A 76 -3.57 19.15 -10.69
C ILE A 76 -3.53 20.65 -10.43
N ARG A 77 -3.75 21.07 -9.19
CA ARG A 77 -3.77 22.48 -8.80
C ARG A 77 -2.42 23.19 -8.99
N GLU A 78 -1.31 22.49 -8.74
CA GLU A 78 0.04 23.03 -9.01
C GLU A 78 0.32 23.17 -10.51
N LEU A 79 -0.10 22.18 -11.31
CA LEU A 79 0.03 22.22 -12.76
C LEU A 79 -0.82 23.35 -13.39
N GLU A 80 -2.06 23.54 -12.92
CA GLU A 80 -2.94 24.62 -13.37
C GLU A 80 -2.34 26.01 -13.08
N LYS A 81 -1.75 26.21 -11.90
CA LYS A 81 -1.06 27.46 -11.57
C LYS A 81 0.13 27.73 -12.48
N ALA A 82 0.94 26.71 -12.78
CA ALA A 82 2.10 26.85 -13.65
C ALA A 82 1.71 27.24 -15.08
N LEU A 83 0.62 26.64 -15.59
CA LEU A 83 0.02 26.99 -16.88
C LEU A 83 -0.50 28.42 -16.89
N TRP A 84 -1.23 28.83 -15.85
CA TRP A 84 -1.75 30.20 -15.74
C TRP A 84 -0.62 31.23 -15.73
N THR A 85 0.43 30.98 -14.96
CA THR A 85 1.59 31.89 -14.87
C THR A 85 2.34 31.98 -16.19
N THR A 86 2.42 30.89 -16.95
CA THR A 86 3.09 30.86 -18.26
C THR A 86 2.25 31.57 -19.33
N SER A 87 0.92 31.37 -19.31
CA SER A 87 0.02 31.97 -20.29
C SER A 87 -0.19 33.48 -20.08
N TYR A 88 0.05 34.00 -18.88
CA TYR A 88 -0.06 35.44 -18.56
C TYR A 88 1.27 36.18 -18.64
N ARG A 89 2.39 35.47 -18.89
CA ARG A 89 3.75 36.02 -19.00
C ARG A 89 4.21 36.18 -20.46
N MET A 90 3.40 35.75 -21.43
CA MET A 90 3.48 36.14 -22.85
C MET A 90 2.53 37.30 -23.10
#